data_AF-A0A950JSZ8-F1
#
_entry.id   AF-A0A950JSZ8-F1
#
_cell.length_a   1.000
_cell.length_b   1.000
_cell.length_c   1.000
_cell.angle_alpha   90.00
_cell.angle_beta   90.00
_cell.angle_gamma   90.00
#
_symmetry.space_group_name_H-M   'P 1'
#
loop_
_entity.id
_entity.type
_entity.pdbx_description
1 polymer ?
#
loop_
_entity_poly.entity_id
_entity_poly.type
_entity_poly.pdbx_seq_one_letter_code
_entity_poly.pdbx_strand_id
1 'polypeptide(L)'
;MFAHRNGGFKIALEVLRGYLKRPSVQILPPPPIASEEHIRRRPGPFKEALEQGKIAPVALRQRLWRTYCNFLRSISEPLDIKCLEPPADAIDQTGCLATAYYGADPTHANTEYGKLVFRQILEECGVA
;
A
#
# COMPACT_ATOMS: atom_id res chain seq x y z
N MET A 1 -14.13 -27.95 10.14
CA MET A 1 -13.17 -28.17 9.04
C MET A 1 -13.36 -27.04 8.04
N PHE A 2 -12.62 -25.93 8.17
CA PHE A 2 -12.79 -24.76 7.31
C PHE A 2 -11.95 -24.92 6.05
N ALA A 3 -12.60 -25.22 4.93
CA ALA A 3 -11.97 -25.25 3.61
C ALA A 3 -11.82 -23.83 3.04
N HIS A 4 -10.59 -23.50 2.65
CA HIS A 4 -10.07 -22.37 1.87
C HIS A 4 -11.02 -21.32 1.25
N ARG A 5 -10.73 -20.03 1.49
CA ARG A 5 -10.94 -18.92 0.53
C ARG A 5 -9.74 -17.96 0.41
N ASN A 6 -8.52 -18.40 0.72
CA ASN A 6 -7.30 -17.55 0.67
C ASN A 6 -6.64 -17.43 -0.71
N GLY A 7 -7.32 -17.79 -1.81
CA GLY A 7 -6.74 -17.84 -3.16
C GLY A 7 -7.15 -16.72 -4.12
N GLY A 8 -8.17 -15.90 -3.78
CA GLY A 8 -8.81 -15.01 -4.77
C GLY A 8 -7.87 -14.05 -5.47
N PHE A 9 -6.98 -13.39 -4.71
CA PHE A 9 -6.01 -12.44 -5.26
C PHE A 9 -4.95 -13.14 -6.14
N LYS A 10 -4.44 -14.29 -5.69
CA LYS A 10 -3.48 -15.09 -6.45
C LYS A 10 -4.08 -15.59 -7.77
N ILE A 11 -5.28 -16.18 -7.73
CA ILE A 11 -6.00 -16.66 -8.92
C ILE A 11 -6.26 -15.49 -9.89
N ALA A 12 -6.70 -14.34 -9.37
CA ALA A 12 -6.92 -13.16 -10.21
C ALA A 12 -5.64 -12.69 -10.91
N LEU A 13 -4.51 -12.64 -10.18
CA LEU A 13 -3.21 -12.29 -10.75
C LEU A 13 -2.72 -13.32 -11.77
N GLU A 14 -2.87 -14.62 -11.51
CA GLU A 14 -2.52 -15.69 -12.46
C GLU A 14 -3.31 -15.57 -13.76
N VAL A 15 -4.63 -15.36 -13.65
CA VAL A 15 -5.50 -15.14 -14.81
C VAL A 15 -5.06 -13.89 -15.56
N LEU A 16 -4.91 -12.75 -14.89
CA LEU A 16 -4.48 -11.51 -15.52
C LEU A 16 -3.11 -11.66 -16.19
N ARG A 17 -2.15 -12.32 -15.54
CA ARG A 17 -0.82 -12.55 -16.10
C ARG A 17 -0.88 -13.32 -17.43
N GLY A 18 -1.78 -14.29 -17.56
CA GLY A 18 -2.02 -15.00 -18.81
C GLY A 18 -2.49 -14.10 -19.98
N TYR A 19 -3.10 -12.95 -19.68
CA TYR A 19 -3.56 -11.98 -20.68
C TYR A 19 -2.60 -10.79 -20.87
N LEU A 20 -1.80 -10.45 -19.86
CA LEU A 20 -0.91 -9.28 -19.88
C LEU A 20 0.36 -9.56 -20.68
N LYS A 21 0.40 -9.06 -21.91
CA LYS A 21 1.56 -9.18 -22.82
C LYS A 21 2.65 -8.13 -22.60
N ARG A 22 2.43 -7.16 -21.72
CA ARG A 22 3.37 -6.07 -21.41
C ARG A 22 3.95 -6.24 -20.01
N PRO A 23 5.11 -5.61 -19.72
CA PRO A 23 5.58 -5.46 -18.34
C PRO A 23 4.46 -4.86 -17.48
N SER A 24 4.27 -5.45 -16.31
CA SER A 24 3.23 -5.07 -15.35
C SER A 24 3.85 -5.05 -13.97
N VAL A 25 3.47 -4.07 -13.15
CA VAL A 25 3.97 -3.88 -11.79
C VAL A 25 2.84 -3.97 -10.78
N GLN A 26 3.12 -4.57 -9.63
CA GLN A 26 2.23 -4.55 -8.47
C GLN A 26 2.61 -3.35 -7.59
N ILE A 27 1.77 -2.33 -7.56
CA ILE A 27 1.98 -1.16 -6.70
C ILE A 27 1.73 -1.57 -5.25
N LEU A 28 2.71 -1.34 -4.37
CA LEU A 28 2.52 -1.53 -2.94
C LEU A 28 1.81 -0.31 -2.34
N PRO A 29 0.95 -0.49 -1.31
CA PRO A 29 0.25 0.62 -0.68
C PRO A 29 1.25 1.55 0.05
N PRO A 30 0.89 2.84 0.24
CA PRO A 30 1.71 3.75 1.03
C PRO A 30 1.93 3.20 2.45
N PRO A 31 3.06 3.53 3.10
CA PRO A 31 3.25 3.24 4.52
C PRO A 31 2.16 3.92 5.37
N PRO A 32 1.94 3.47 6.62
CA PRO A 32 0.91 4.05 7.47
C PRO A 32 1.22 5.51 7.84
N ILE A 33 0.16 6.28 8.10
CA ILE A 33 0.23 7.62 8.68
C ILE A 33 0.61 7.52 10.17
N ALA A 34 1.71 8.16 10.60
CA ALA A 34 2.14 8.11 12.00
C ALA A 34 1.20 8.89 12.94
N SER A 35 0.76 10.06 12.50
CA SER A 35 0.01 11.03 13.32
C SER A 35 -1.39 10.53 13.71
N GLU A 36 -1.59 10.24 14.99
CA GLU A 36 -2.93 9.96 15.54
C GLU A 36 -3.86 11.18 15.42
N GLU A 37 -3.34 12.39 15.58
CA GLU A 37 -4.11 13.62 15.42
C GLU A 37 -4.73 13.70 14.03
N HIS A 38 -3.93 13.45 12.98
CA HIS A 38 -4.43 13.43 11.61
C HIS A 38 -5.53 12.38 11.43
N ILE A 39 -5.30 11.16 11.92
CA ILE A 39 -6.25 10.04 11.84
C ILE A 39 -7.57 10.41 12.53
N ARG A 40 -7.54 11.06 13.70
CA ARG A 40 -8.73 11.49 14.42
C ARG A 40 -9.45 12.65 13.74
N ARG A 41 -8.70 13.61 13.17
CA ARG A 41 -9.27 14.76 12.46
C ARG A 41 -9.88 14.37 11.12
N ARG A 42 -9.35 13.32 10.50
CA ARG A 42 -9.78 12.81 9.19
C ARG A 42 -10.03 11.30 9.28
N PRO A 43 -11.07 10.86 10.01
CA PRO A 43 -11.28 9.44 10.28
C PRO A 43 -11.79 8.67 9.05
N GLY A 44 -12.34 9.36 8.05
CA GLY A 44 -12.93 8.75 6.86
C GLY A 44 -13.93 7.65 7.23
N PRO A 45 -13.85 6.44 6.64
CA PRO A 45 -14.76 5.35 6.93
C PRO A 45 -14.56 4.74 8.34
N PHE A 46 -13.50 5.10 9.05
CA PHE A 46 -13.19 4.56 10.39
C PHE A 46 -13.80 5.37 11.53
N LYS A 47 -14.64 6.37 11.24
CA LYS A 47 -15.21 7.26 12.26
C LYS A 47 -15.87 6.50 13.42
N GLU A 48 -16.80 5.59 13.12
CA GLU A 48 -17.51 4.82 14.15
C GLU A 48 -16.55 3.94 14.97
N ALA A 49 -15.59 3.30 14.32
CA ALA A 49 -14.59 2.47 14.99
C ALA A 49 -13.66 3.28 15.91
N LEU A 50 -13.33 4.52 15.53
CA LEU A 50 -12.48 5.43 16.30
C LEU A 50 -13.19 6.07 17.49
N GLU A 51 -14.52 6.24 17.40
CA GLU A 51 -15.35 6.70 18.52
C GLU A 51 -15.44 5.62 19.62
N GLN A 52 -15.37 4.34 19.25
CA GLN A 52 -15.50 3.20 20.14
C GLN A 52 -14.14 2.63 20.62
N GLY A 53 -13.02 3.10 20.06
CA GLY A 53 -11.74 2.41 20.18
C GLY A 53 -10.51 3.33 20.23
N LYS A 54 -9.36 2.68 20.45
CA LYS A 54 -8.04 3.33 20.39
C LYS A 54 -7.40 3.08 19.03
N ILE A 55 -6.59 4.03 18.57
CA ILE A 55 -5.73 3.81 17.40
C ILE A 55 -4.61 2.86 17.85
N ALA A 56 -4.36 1.81 17.06
CA ALA A 56 -3.27 0.90 17.33
C ALA A 56 -1.92 1.65 17.30
N PRO A 57 -0.95 1.29 18.16
CA PRO A 57 0.37 1.91 18.15
C PRO A 57 1.00 1.89 16.76
N VAL A 58 1.70 2.98 16.38
CA VAL A 58 2.29 3.12 15.03
C VAL A 58 3.18 1.93 14.66
N ALA A 59 3.98 1.43 15.60
CA ALA A 59 4.85 0.27 15.38
C ALA A 59 4.06 -1.00 15.00
N LEU A 60 2.88 -1.21 15.59
CA LEU A 60 2.01 -2.35 15.24
C LEU A 60 1.42 -2.18 13.83
N ARG A 61 0.96 -0.97 13.50
CA ARG A 61 0.43 -0.65 12.17
C ARG A 61 1.51 -0.80 11.08
N GLN A 62 2.73 -0.36 11.35
CA GLN A 62 3.88 -0.56 10.46
C GLN A 62 4.21 -2.04 10.27
N ARG A 63 4.21 -2.84 11.35
CA ARG A 63 4.47 -4.28 11.25
C ARG A 63 3.41 -4.95 10.38
N LEU A 64 2.13 -4.63 10.58
CA LEU A 64 1.04 -5.16 9.77
C LEU A 64 1.17 -4.75 8.30
N TRP A 65 1.49 -3.48 8.02
CA TRP A 65 1.75 -3.00 6.66
C TRP A 65 2.92 -3.74 5.99
N ARG A 66 4.05 -3.95 6.69
CA ARG A 66 5.18 -4.73 6.18
C ARG A 66 4.79 -6.18 5.89
N THR A 67 4.05 -6.82 6.79
CA THR A 67 3.53 -8.18 6.58
C THR A 67 2.63 -8.24 5.35
N TYR A 68 1.75 -7.26 5.15
CA TYR A 68 0.90 -7.19 3.96
C TYR A 68 1.72 -7.00 2.68
N CYS A 69 2.71 -6.11 2.68
CA CYS A 69 3.61 -5.92 1.53
C CYS A 69 4.40 -7.20 1.21
N ASN A 70 4.92 -7.90 2.22
CA ASN A 70 5.60 -9.17 2.04
C ASN A 70 4.68 -10.25 1.44
N PHE A 71 3.41 -10.28 1.85
CA PHE A 71 2.41 -11.14 1.26
C PHE A 71 2.17 -10.81 -0.23
N LEU A 72 2.02 -9.54 -0.59
CA LEU A 72 1.89 -9.12 -1.99
C LEU A 72 3.10 -9.52 -2.84
N ARG A 73 4.33 -9.33 -2.32
CA ARG A 73 5.57 -9.78 -2.98
C ARG A 73 5.57 -11.28 -3.20
N SER A 74 5.22 -12.06 -2.17
CA SER A 74 5.19 -13.53 -2.25
C SER A 74 4.22 -14.10 -3.29
N ILE A 75 3.22 -13.31 -3.72
CA ILE A 75 2.27 -13.69 -4.76
C ILE A 75 2.71 -13.16 -6.13
N SER A 76 3.30 -11.97 -6.19
CA SER A 76 3.64 -11.28 -7.44
C SER A 76 4.95 -11.77 -8.05
N GLU A 77 5.98 -11.97 -7.23
CA GLU A 77 7.31 -12.38 -7.68
C GLU A 77 7.30 -13.72 -8.45
N PRO A 78 6.58 -14.77 -8.03
CA PRO A 78 6.51 -16.02 -8.79
C PRO A 78 5.82 -15.91 -10.17
N LEU A 79 5.15 -14.78 -10.45
CA LEU A 79 4.47 -14.50 -11.72
C LEU A 79 5.27 -13.52 -12.60
N ASP A 80 6.54 -13.26 -12.24
CA ASP A 80 7.39 -12.25 -12.86
C ASP A 80 6.76 -10.84 -12.85
N ILE A 81 5.94 -10.54 -11.84
CA ILE A 81 5.36 -9.22 -11.62
C ILE A 81 6.21 -8.50 -10.57
N LYS A 82 6.93 -7.48 -10.99
CA LYS A 82 7.75 -6.65 -10.09
C LYS A 82 6.84 -5.87 -9.14
N CYS A 83 7.18 -5.84 -7.85
CA CYS A 83 6.53 -4.95 -6.90
C CYS A 83 7.17 -3.57 -6.93
N LEU A 84 6.34 -2.53 -7.11
CA LEU A 84 6.75 -1.14 -7.02
C LEU A 84 6.71 -0.70 -5.56
N GLU A 85 7.88 -0.49 -4.97
CA GLU A 85 8.01 0.02 -3.61
C GLU A 85 7.50 1.47 -3.51
N PRO A 86 6.99 1.89 -2.33
CA PRO A 86 6.66 3.29 -2.12
C PRO A 86 7.87 4.20 -2.43
N PRO A 87 7.65 5.40 -3.01
CA PRO A 87 8.74 6.33 -3.29
C PRO A 87 9.54 6.63 -2.03
N ALA A 88 10.87 6.54 -2.10
CA ALA A 88 11.73 6.80 -0.95
C ALA A 88 11.52 8.21 -0.36
N ASP A 89 11.29 9.20 -1.23
CA ASP A 89 11.01 10.59 -0.86
C ASP A 89 9.68 10.77 -0.10
N ALA A 90 8.80 9.77 -0.15
CA ALA A 90 7.52 9.76 0.55
C ALA A 90 7.59 9.10 1.93
N ILE A 91 8.74 8.57 2.33
CA ILE A 91 8.93 7.88 3.60
C ILE A 91 9.73 8.76 4.54
N ASP A 92 9.23 8.96 5.76
CA ASP A 92 9.96 9.71 6.79
C ASP A 92 11.03 8.85 7.50
N GLN A 93 11.80 9.48 8.39
CA GLN A 93 12.86 8.82 9.16
C GLN A 93 12.36 7.68 10.06
N THR A 94 11.06 7.62 10.34
CA THR A 94 10.43 6.56 11.14
C THR A 94 9.96 5.38 10.29
N GLY A 95 10.04 5.48 8.96
CA GLY A 95 9.48 4.49 8.05
C GLY A 95 7.95 4.59 7.90
N CYS A 96 7.36 5.75 8.20
CA CYS A 96 5.96 6.07 7.95
C CYS A 96 5.83 6.96 6.72
N LEU A 97 4.59 7.19 6.28
CA LEU A 97 4.33 8.18 5.24
C LEU A 97 4.74 9.56 5.76
N ALA A 98 5.50 10.32 4.98
CA ALA A 98 5.85 11.68 5.35
C ALA A 98 4.62 12.60 5.28
N THR A 99 4.54 13.58 6.17
CA THR A 99 3.36 14.44 6.38
C THR A 99 2.91 15.20 5.13
N ALA A 100 3.86 15.56 4.26
CA ALA A 100 3.60 16.21 2.97
C ALA A 100 2.71 15.36 2.04
N TYR A 101 2.60 14.06 2.28
CA TYR A 101 1.89 13.10 1.44
C TYR A 101 0.60 12.57 2.05
N TYR A 102 0.18 13.08 3.22
CA TYR A 102 -1.07 12.64 3.86
C TYR A 102 -2.30 12.96 3.02
N GLY A 103 -3.18 11.97 2.87
CA GLY A 103 -4.45 12.11 2.16
C GLY A 103 -5.56 12.77 2.98
N ALA A 104 -6.80 12.50 2.56
CA ALA A 104 -8.01 13.00 3.20
C ALA A 104 -8.58 12.03 4.25
N ASP A 105 -7.94 10.87 4.45
CA ASP A 105 -8.35 9.81 5.35
C ASP A 105 -7.12 9.08 5.94
N PRO A 106 -7.31 8.13 6.88
CA PRO A 106 -6.21 7.47 7.59
C PRO A 106 -5.38 6.49 6.76
N THR A 107 -5.79 6.19 5.52
CA THR A 107 -5.29 5.06 4.71
C THR A 107 -4.67 5.47 3.38
N HIS A 108 -5.17 6.53 2.75
CA HIS A 108 -4.69 6.97 1.45
C HIS A 108 -3.64 8.09 1.57
N ALA A 109 -2.70 8.10 0.63
CA ALA A 109 -1.83 9.23 0.38
C ALA A 109 -2.51 10.26 -0.54
N ASN A 110 -1.91 11.43 -0.72
CA ASN A 110 -2.45 12.51 -1.55
C ASN A 110 -1.98 12.47 -3.01
N THR A 111 -2.38 13.49 -3.77
CA THR A 111 -2.02 13.65 -5.19
C THR A 111 -0.52 13.78 -5.42
N GLU A 112 0.24 14.43 -4.52
CA GLU A 112 1.69 14.56 -4.67
C GLU A 112 2.39 13.20 -4.55
N TYR A 113 1.91 12.33 -3.68
CA TYR A 113 2.36 10.93 -3.64
C TYR A 113 2.07 10.21 -4.95
N GLY A 114 0.87 10.41 -5.51
CA GLY A 114 0.47 9.85 -6.80
C GLY A 114 1.41 10.25 -7.94
N LYS A 115 1.89 11.50 -7.95
CA LYS A 115 2.89 11.97 -8.93
C LYS A 115 4.22 11.24 -8.80
N LEU A 116 4.68 10.97 -7.58
CA LEU A 116 5.91 10.21 -7.33
C LEU A 116 5.76 8.76 -7.81
N VAL A 117 4.64 8.10 -7.48
CA VAL A 117 4.36 6.74 -7.95
C VAL A 117 4.27 6.70 -9.48
N PHE A 118 3.61 7.67 -10.11
CA PHE A 118 3.52 7.74 -11.56
C PHE A 118 4.90 7.89 -12.22
N ARG A 119 5.80 8.69 -11.63
CA ARG A 119 7.19 8.80 -12.08
C ARG A 119 7.91 7.45 -11.98
N GLN A 120 7.80 6.75 -10.86
CA GLN A 120 8.39 5.41 -10.70
C GLN A 120 7.85 4.43 -11.76
N ILE A 121 6.54 4.46 -12.06
CA ILE A 121 5.96 3.62 -13.11
C ILE A 121 6.58 3.93 -14.48
N LEU A 122 6.73 5.20 -14.83
CA LEU A 122 7.33 5.61 -16.10
C LEU A 122 8.79 5.17 -16.21
N GLU A 123 9.57 5.31 -15.13
CA GLU A 123 10.95 4.84 -15.04
C GLU A 123 11.04 3.31 -15.23
N GLU A 124 10.20 2.55 -14.53
CA GLU A 124 10.13 1.08 -14.67
C GLU A 124 9.68 0.61 -16.05
N CYS A 125 8.85 1.41 -16.75
CA CYS A 125 8.43 1.13 -18.11
C CYS A 125 9.40 1.65 -19.18
N GLY A 126 10.51 2.30 -18.80
CA GLY A 126 11.51 2.84 -19.73
C GLY A 126 11.00 4.03 -20.55
N VAL A 127 10.11 4.86 -19.98
CA VAL A 127 9.50 6.03 -20.63
C VAL A 127 10.08 7.35 -20.07
N ALA A 128 11.18 7.27 -19.31
CA ALA A 128 11.84 8.42 -18.67
C ALA A 128 12.86 9.10 -19.59
#